data_AF-O35883-F1
#
_entry.id   AF-O35883-F1
#
_cell.length_a   1.000
_cell.length_b   1.000
_cell.length_c   1.000
_cell.angle_alpha   90.00
_cell.angle_beta   90.00
_cell.angle_gamma   90.00
#
_symmetry.space_group_name_H-M   'P 1'
#
loop_
_entity.id
_entity.type
_entity.pdbx_description
1 polymer ?
#
loop_
_entity_poly.entity_id
_entity_poly.type
_entity_poly.pdbx_seq_one_letter_code
_entity_poly.pdbx_strand_id
1 'polypeptide(L)'
;LNGGYWSGAMCVCPNGFSGDRCQNRVPVVDCQNGGTWDGLKCQCTGLFYGPRCEEVMESVEIKPTVSASVEVSVTVTSQEYSNELQDRNSTEFRNFNETFTKQMAIIYAGIPEYEGVIIKNLSKGSIVVDYDVILKAQYTPGFDNTLDNIVSNLETKIKNATTVQVQDANNTCSALLCFNSTATRVQTNVTVVSDNLEEVCKKEAGEDFAKYVTLGLKDNKWYCVTPCSSGYSTSKNCSYGKCQLQRSGPRCLCLSTDTHWYSGENCDWGTQKSLVYGLVGAGVAVLLVILVILAVFSVHYRRDAQRQESRVSEMYRWGEEAGRASPGTFHNIGFEHNEEQENDISLDSVYSNFQPSLSHINPEGKIQIQRPQVAMTPL
;
A
#
# COMPACT_ATOMS: atom_id res chain seq x y z
N LEU A 1 3.36 -14.51 37.52
CA LEU A 1 2.34 -13.52 37.96
C LEU A 1 1.38 -13.27 36.80
N ASN A 2 0.22 -12.64 37.03
CA ASN A 2 -0.71 -12.18 35.98
C ASN A 2 -1.08 -13.23 34.91
N GLY A 3 -1.23 -14.50 35.29
CA GLY A 3 -1.66 -15.57 34.37
C GLY A 3 -0.58 -16.13 33.42
N GLY A 4 0.70 -15.75 33.56
CA GLY A 4 1.79 -16.37 32.81
C GLY A 4 2.11 -17.80 33.23
N TYR A 5 2.61 -18.61 32.29
CA TYR A 5 3.05 -19.99 32.52
C TYR A 5 4.55 -20.16 32.28
N TRP A 6 5.18 -21.13 32.95
CA TRP A 6 6.62 -21.41 32.82
C TRP A 6 6.87 -22.47 31.75
N SER A 7 7.68 -22.17 30.73
CA SER A 7 7.99 -23.11 29.64
C SER A 7 9.16 -24.05 29.93
N GLY A 8 9.84 -23.89 31.08
CA GLY A 8 11.08 -24.62 31.41
C GLY A 8 12.33 -23.75 31.34
N ALA A 9 12.35 -22.73 30.49
CA ALA A 9 13.47 -21.79 30.33
C ALA A 9 13.08 -20.32 30.59
N MET A 10 11.84 -19.92 30.29
CA MET A 10 11.33 -18.56 30.49
C MET A 10 9.85 -18.56 30.87
N CYS A 11 9.37 -17.45 31.46
CA CYS A 11 7.94 -17.23 31.65
C CYS A 11 7.32 -16.72 30.35
N VAL A 12 6.31 -17.44 29.84
CA VAL A 12 5.47 -16.99 28.73
C VAL A 12 4.33 -16.16 29.31
N CYS A 13 4.31 -14.87 28.95
CA CYS A 13 3.35 -13.91 29.48
C CYS A 13 2.13 -13.77 28.57
N PRO A 14 0.92 -13.66 29.15
CA PRO A 14 -0.26 -13.34 28.37
C PRO A 14 -0.18 -11.92 27.84
N ASN A 15 -0.96 -11.65 26.78
CA ASN A 15 -0.99 -10.34 26.12
C ASN A 15 -1.28 -9.21 27.13
N GLY A 16 -0.56 -8.10 27.01
CA GLY A 16 -0.61 -6.98 27.95
C GLY A 16 0.33 -7.09 29.16
N PHE A 17 1.16 -8.14 29.24
CA PHE A 17 2.14 -8.31 30.32
C PHE A 17 3.53 -8.72 29.82
N SER A 18 4.59 -8.26 30.48
CA SER A 18 5.99 -8.57 30.14
C SER A 18 6.89 -8.70 31.38
N GLY A 19 8.16 -9.09 31.14
CA GLY A 19 9.19 -9.32 32.17
C GLY A 19 9.30 -10.79 32.59
N ASP A 20 10.40 -11.14 33.27
CA ASP A 20 10.78 -12.52 33.60
C ASP A 20 9.76 -13.28 34.45
N ARG A 21 8.80 -12.59 35.06
CA ARG A 21 7.69 -13.16 35.84
C ARG A 21 6.33 -12.61 35.43
N CYS A 22 6.25 -11.93 34.28
CA CYS A 22 5.05 -11.22 33.79
C CYS A 22 4.55 -10.13 34.73
N GLN A 23 5.46 -9.44 35.41
CA GLN A 23 5.14 -8.43 36.42
C GLN A 23 4.83 -7.05 35.83
N ASN A 24 5.34 -6.76 34.63
CA ASN A 24 5.17 -5.45 33.99
C ASN A 24 3.88 -5.45 33.16
N ARG A 25 3.07 -4.40 33.28
CA ARG A 25 1.96 -4.16 32.34
C ARG A 25 2.50 -3.47 31.10
N VAL A 26 2.16 -3.98 29.93
CA VAL A 26 2.44 -3.38 28.62
C VAL A 26 1.13 -3.16 27.86
N PRO A 27 1.09 -2.28 26.86
CA PRO A 27 -0.07 -2.14 25.99
C PRO A 27 -0.47 -3.50 25.41
N VAL A 28 -1.77 -3.79 25.43
CA VAL A 28 -2.31 -4.99 24.79
C VAL A 28 -2.12 -4.86 23.28
N VAL A 29 -1.56 -5.89 22.65
CA VAL A 29 -1.35 -5.93 21.20
C VAL A 29 -2.51 -6.67 20.56
N ASP A 30 -3.43 -5.98 19.89
CA ASP A 30 -4.49 -6.70 19.15
C ASP A 30 -3.97 -7.12 17.78
N CYS A 31 -3.90 -8.43 17.54
CA CYS A 31 -3.60 -8.98 16.23
C CYS A 31 -4.81 -8.82 15.30
N GLN A 32 -4.59 -8.34 14.09
CA GLN A 32 -5.61 -8.15 13.06
C GLN A 32 -5.72 -9.39 12.17
N ASN A 33 -6.77 -9.41 11.34
CA ASN A 33 -6.95 -10.39 10.25
C ASN A 33 -6.80 -11.87 10.67
N GLY A 34 -7.31 -12.22 11.85
CA GLY A 34 -7.29 -13.60 12.37
C GLY A 34 -5.95 -14.03 12.98
N GLY A 35 -4.99 -13.12 13.13
CA GLY A 35 -3.72 -13.43 13.79
C GLY A 35 -3.89 -13.79 15.27
N THR A 36 -3.02 -14.67 15.78
CA THR A 36 -3.05 -15.13 17.18
C THR A 36 -1.81 -14.68 17.95
N TRP A 37 -1.97 -14.25 19.20
CA TRP A 37 -0.84 -13.82 20.02
C TRP A 37 -0.18 -15.03 20.70
N ASP A 38 1.10 -15.26 20.45
CA ASP A 38 1.84 -16.42 21.00
C ASP A 38 2.56 -16.13 22.34
N GLY A 39 2.40 -14.93 22.88
CA GLY A 39 3.10 -14.45 24.07
C GLY A 39 4.24 -13.48 23.76
N LEU A 40 4.71 -13.43 22.52
CA LEU A 40 5.81 -12.56 22.08
C LEU A 40 5.45 -11.73 20.85
N LYS A 41 4.74 -12.31 19.88
CA LYS A 41 4.35 -11.66 18.62
C LYS A 41 3.00 -12.15 18.13
N CYS A 42 2.43 -11.42 17.18
CA CYS A 42 1.28 -11.91 16.41
C CYS A 42 1.75 -12.97 15.40
N GLN A 43 1.16 -14.15 15.47
CA GLN A 43 1.26 -15.19 14.46
C GLN A 43 0.17 -14.95 13.41
N CYS A 44 0.60 -14.53 12.24
CA CYS A 44 -0.28 -14.25 11.11
C CYS A 44 -0.58 -15.53 10.33
N THR A 45 -1.80 -15.64 9.83
CA THR A 45 -2.28 -16.75 9.00
C THR A 45 -2.62 -16.25 7.59
N GLY A 46 -2.62 -17.14 6.60
CA GLY A 46 -2.99 -16.80 5.23
C GLY A 46 -2.10 -15.75 4.58
N LEU A 47 -2.71 -14.70 4.03
CA LEU A 47 -2.01 -13.66 3.26
C LEU A 47 -1.53 -12.46 4.09
N PHE A 48 -1.54 -12.54 5.42
CA PHE A 48 -1.27 -11.40 6.30
C PHE A 48 0.14 -11.41 6.89
N TYR A 49 0.73 -10.22 7.04
CA TYR A 49 2.03 -10.02 7.67
C TYR A 49 2.10 -8.68 8.41
N GLY A 50 3.22 -8.43 9.08
CA GLY A 50 3.42 -7.25 9.92
C GLY A 50 3.34 -7.57 11.41
N PRO A 51 3.71 -6.62 12.29
CA PRO A 51 3.75 -6.84 13.73
C PRO A 51 2.38 -7.15 14.34
N ARG A 52 1.29 -6.71 13.68
CA ARG A 52 -0.10 -6.95 14.07
C ARG A 52 -0.88 -7.68 12.98
N CYS A 53 -0.23 -8.28 11.97
CA CYS A 53 -0.88 -8.89 10.82
C CYS A 53 -1.77 -7.92 10.02
N GLU A 54 -1.39 -6.64 10.00
CA GLU A 54 -2.15 -5.55 9.40
C GLU A 54 -1.92 -5.39 7.89
N GLU A 55 -0.83 -5.95 7.36
CA GLU A 55 -0.47 -5.84 5.96
C GLU A 55 -0.84 -7.11 5.18
N VAL A 56 -1.19 -6.94 3.90
CA VAL A 56 -1.52 -8.05 2.99
C VAL A 56 -0.35 -8.28 2.04
N MET A 57 0.10 -9.52 1.96
CA MET A 57 1.15 -9.93 1.03
C MET A 57 0.70 -9.73 -0.42
N GLU A 58 1.62 -9.32 -1.29
CA GLU A 58 1.30 -9.14 -2.70
C GLU A 58 0.94 -10.48 -3.35
N SER A 59 1.73 -11.51 -3.08
CA SER A 59 1.50 -12.89 -3.49
C SER A 59 1.97 -13.91 -2.43
N VAL A 60 1.37 -15.08 -2.44
CA VAL A 60 1.79 -16.24 -1.63
C VAL A 60 1.82 -17.49 -2.52
N GLU A 61 2.94 -18.20 -2.51
CA GLU A 61 3.05 -19.51 -3.19
C GLU A 61 2.14 -20.50 -2.48
N ILE A 62 1.22 -21.11 -3.22
CA ILE A 62 0.42 -22.22 -2.74
C ILE A 62 0.91 -23.52 -3.36
N LYS A 63 0.91 -24.57 -2.54
CA LYS A 63 1.18 -25.94 -2.98
C LYS A 63 -0.13 -26.71 -2.94
N PRO A 64 -1.00 -26.51 -3.94
CA PRO A 64 -2.26 -27.19 -3.95
C PRO A 64 -2.05 -28.69 -3.93
N THR A 65 -2.80 -29.35 -3.05
CA THR A 65 -2.80 -30.79 -2.96
C THR A 65 -4.09 -31.27 -3.62
N VAL A 66 -3.96 -32.18 -4.58
CA VAL A 66 -5.10 -32.82 -5.22
C VAL A 66 -5.25 -34.23 -4.68
N SER A 67 -6.50 -34.63 -4.47
CA SER A 67 -6.83 -35.99 -4.09
C SER A 67 -7.48 -36.68 -5.29
N ALA A 68 -6.96 -37.83 -5.67
CA ALA A 68 -7.51 -38.65 -6.74
C ALA A 68 -7.91 -40.02 -6.17
N SER A 69 -9.05 -40.55 -6.62
CA SER A 69 -9.51 -41.87 -6.25
C SER A 69 -9.53 -42.78 -7.46
N VAL A 70 -8.90 -43.96 -7.35
CA VAL A 70 -8.91 -44.99 -8.39
C VAL A 70 -9.73 -46.17 -7.89
N GLU A 71 -10.78 -46.56 -8.62
CA GLU A 71 -11.63 -47.68 -8.23
C GLU A 71 -11.00 -49.01 -8.64
N VAL A 72 -10.89 -49.92 -7.68
CA VAL A 72 -10.30 -51.24 -7.84
C VAL A 72 -11.22 -52.29 -7.22
N SER A 73 -11.29 -53.44 -7.86
CA SER A 73 -12.02 -54.61 -7.38
C SER A 73 -11.08 -55.80 -7.28
N VAL A 74 -11.03 -56.43 -6.11
CA VAL A 74 -10.24 -57.64 -5.84
C VAL A 74 -11.10 -58.69 -5.15
N THR A 75 -10.76 -59.96 -5.31
CA THR A 75 -11.44 -61.05 -4.62
C THR A 75 -10.50 -61.71 -3.63
N VAL A 76 -10.83 -61.64 -2.34
CA VAL A 76 -10.08 -62.26 -1.26
C VAL A 76 -10.50 -63.72 -1.11
N THR A 77 -9.53 -64.64 -1.11
CA THR A 77 -9.76 -66.09 -0.99
C THR A 77 -9.35 -66.65 0.37
N SER A 78 -8.47 -65.96 1.11
CA SER A 78 -7.96 -66.42 2.42
C SER A 78 -8.96 -66.35 3.57
N GLN A 79 -10.16 -65.79 3.36
CA GLN A 79 -11.18 -65.63 4.39
C GLN A 79 -12.57 -65.98 3.84
N GLU A 80 -13.41 -66.55 4.69
CA GLU A 80 -14.80 -66.85 4.35
C GLU A 80 -15.68 -65.62 4.50
N TYR A 81 -16.66 -65.49 3.60
CA TYR A 81 -17.62 -64.40 3.64
C TYR A 81 -18.60 -64.59 4.81
N SER A 82 -18.82 -63.53 5.58
CA SER A 82 -19.88 -63.45 6.59
C SER A 82 -20.85 -62.29 6.28
N ASN A 83 -22.11 -62.39 6.70
CA ASN A 83 -23.10 -61.35 6.41
C ASN A 83 -22.84 -60.06 7.22
N GLU A 84 -22.16 -60.18 8.35
CA GLU A 84 -21.76 -59.08 9.23
C GLU A 84 -20.78 -58.13 8.52
N LEU A 85 -20.06 -58.60 7.49
CA LEU A 85 -19.22 -57.75 6.65
C LEU A 85 -20.01 -56.69 5.85
N GLN A 86 -21.33 -56.83 5.70
CA GLN A 86 -22.16 -55.79 5.06
C GLN A 86 -22.42 -54.60 5.99
N ASP A 87 -22.33 -54.81 7.31
CA ASP A 87 -22.51 -53.74 8.29
C ASP A 87 -21.17 -53.09 8.61
N ARG A 88 -21.01 -51.81 8.23
CA ARG A 88 -19.80 -51.03 8.47
C ARG A 88 -19.48 -50.83 9.96
N ASN A 89 -20.47 -51.01 10.84
CA ASN A 89 -20.31 -50.89 12.29
C ASN A 89 -19.98 -52.23 12.97
N SER A 90 -20.05 -53.34 12.25
CA SER A 90 -19.77 -54.66 12.83
C SER A 90 -18.29 -54.81 13.21
N THR A 91 -18.05 -55.69 14.16
CA THR A 91 -16.69 -56.06 14.57
C THR A 91 -15.95 -56.78 13.45
N GLU A 92 -16.63 -57.63 12.68
CA GLU A 92 -16.07 -58.35 11.53
C GLU A 92 -15.61 -57.37 10.45
N PHE A 93 -16.44 -56.40 10.06
CA PHE A 93 -16.08 -55.41 9.05
C PHE A 93 -14.89 -54.56 9.50
N ARG A 94 -14.87 -54.10 10.75
CA ARG A 94 -13.76 -53.29 11.27
C ARG A 94 -12.44 -54.04 11.25
N ASN A 95 -12.44 -55.29 11.73
CA ASN A 95 -11.25 -56.14 11.71
C ASN A 95 -10.78 -56.45 10.28
N PHE A 96 -11.73 -56.74 9.38
CA PHE A 96 -11.44 -56.94 7.96
C PHE A 96 -10.85 -55.67 7.33
N ASN A 97 -11.47 -54.51 7.55
CA ASN A 97 -11.02 -53.22 7.02
C ASN A 97 -9.60 -52.90 7.49
N GLU A 98 -9.29 -53.05 8.78
CA GLU A 98 -7.93 -52.85 9.29
C GLU A 98 -6.91 -53.78 8.63
N THR A 99 -7.26 -55.06 8.46
CA THR A 99 -6.39 -56.05 7.82
C THR A 99 -6.20 -55.76 6.33
N PHE A 100 -7.28 -55.39 5.65
CA PHE A 100 -7.29 -55.03 4.24
C PHE A 100 -6.47 -53.77 3.97
N THR A 101 -6.66 -52.71 4.75
CA THR A 101 -5.87 -51.48 4.66
C THR A 101 -4.39 -51.75 4.88
N LYS A 102 -4.02 -52.57 5.88
CA LYS A 102 -2.62 -52.97 6.11
C LYS A 102 -2.04 -53.73 4.92
N GLN A 103 -2.79 -54.68 4.37
CA GLN A 103 -2.34 -55.45 3.21
C GLN A 103 -2.15 -54.55 1.99
N MET A 104 -3.08 -53.63 1.72
CA MET A 104 -2.98 -52.70 0.61
C MET A 104 -1.82 -51.72 0.77
N ALA A 105 -1.54 -51.25 1.99
CA ALA A 105 -0.36 -50.43 2.27
C ALA A 105 0.96 -51.15 1.94
N ILE A 106 1.04 -52.47 2.15
CA ILE A 106 2.19 -53.28 1.77
C ILE A 106 2.30 -53.41 0.25
N ILE A 107 1.18 -53.65 -0.44
CA ILE A 107 1.15 -53.82 -1.90
C ILE A 107 1.54 -52.52 -2.62
N TYR A 108 0.98 -51.40 -2.18
CA TYR A 108 1.22 -50.08 -2.75
C TYR A 108 2.46 -49.38 -2.18
N ALA A 109 3.22 -50.05 -1.32
CA ALA A 109 4.49 -49.53 -0.82
C ALA A 109 5.40 -49.12 -1.99
N GLY A 110 5.97 -47.91 -1.89
CA GLY A 110 6.80 -47.32 -2.94
C GLY A 110 6.05 -46.51 -4.00
N ILE A 111 4.74 -46.30 -3.86
CA ILE A 111 4.01 -45.20 -4.52
C ILE A 111 3.97 -44.02 -3.53
N PRO A 112 4.75 -42.95 -3.74
CA PRO A 112 4.80 -41.80 -2.82
C PRO A 112 3.45 -41.11 -2.60
N GLU A 113 2.60 -41.13 -3.62
CA GLU A 113 1.29 -40.48 -3.63
C GLU A 113 0.20 -41.30 -2.95
N TYR A 114 0.47 -42.54 -2.51
CA TYR A 114 -0.52 -43.38 -1.84
C TYR A 114 -0.82 -42.87 -0.42
N GLU A 115 -2.08 -42.51 -0.16
CA GLU A 115 -2.55 -42.11 1.18
C GLU A 115 -3.30 -43.25 1.88
N GLY A 116 -4.08 -44.06 1.15
CA GLY A 116 -4.85 -45.13 1.75
C GLY A 116 -5.85 -45.80 0.82
N VAL A 117 -6.75 -46.61 1.40
CA VAL A 117 -7.86 -47.24 0.69
C VAL A 117 -9.17 -47.07 1.44
N ILE A 118 -10.28 -46.97 0.71
CA ILE A 118 -11.63 -46.91 1.27
C ILE A 118 -12.47 -48.01 0.61
N ILE A 119 -12.95 -48.95 1.42
CA ILE A 119 -13.87 -49.99 0.94
C ILE A 119 -15.22 -49.35 0.60
N LYS A 120 -15.66 -49.49 -0.65
CA LYS A 120 -16.98 -49.08 -1.13
C LYS A 120 -18.02 -50.15 -0.83
N ASN A 121 -17.73 -51.39 -1.22
CA ASN A 121 -18.68 -52.50 -1.10
C ASN A 121 -17.99 -53.85 -0.90
N LEU A 122 -18.69 -54.78 -0.27
CA LEU A 122 -18.30 -56.18 -0.08
C LEU A 122 -19.42 -57.09 -0.58
N SER A 123 -19.12 -57.98 -1.53
CA SER A 123 -20.14 -58.85 -2.13
C SER A 123 -19.84 -60.35 -1.99
N LYS A 124 -20.89 -61.16 -2.16
CA LYS A 124 -20.90 -62.62 -1.93
C LYS A 124 -20.21 -63.38 -3.08
N GLY A 125 -19.38 -64.36 -2.75
CA GLY A 125 -18.74 -65.29 -3.70
C GLY A 125 -17.22 -65.29 -3.63
N SER A 126 -16.65 -65.67 -2.47
CA SER A 126 -15.36 -65.14 -1.95
C SER A 126 -15.49 -63.64 -1.68
N ILE A 127 -14.77 -63.08 -0.71
CA ILE A 127 -15.01 -61.67 -0.32
C ILE A 127 -14.54 -60.76 -1.47
N VAL A 128 -15.46 -60.33 -2.33
CA VAL A 128 -15.16 -59.39 -3.41
C VAL A 128 -15.22 -57.98 -2.83
N VAL A 129 -14.10 -57.29 -2.89
CA VAL A 129 -13.89 -55.96 -2.32
C VAL A 129 -13.82 -54.95 -3.44
N ASP A 130 -14.83 -54.10 -3.55
CA ASP A 130 -14.77 -52.88 -4.35
C ASP A 130 -14.27 -51.77 -3.44
N TYR A 131 -13.16 -51.13 -3.81
CA TYR A 131 -12.50 -50.11 -2.99
C TYR A 131 -11.89 -49.01 -3.85
N ASP A 132 -11.77 -47.84 -3.25
CA ASP A 132 -11.03 -46.73 -3.82
C ASP A 132 -9.62 -46.69 -3.24
N VAL A 133 -8.62 -46.59 -4.11
CA VAL A 133 -7.27 -46.18 -3.71
C VAL A 133 -7.22 -44.66 -3.69
N ILE A 134 -6.88 -44.10 -2.54
CA ILE A 134 -6.75 -42.67 -2.34
C ILE A 134 -5.31 -42.26 -2.61
N LEU A 135 -5.15 -41.39 -3.59
CA LEU A 135 -3.89 -40.79 -3.99
C LEU A 135 -3.89 -39.32 -3.62
N LYS A 136 -2.80 -38.84 -3.03
CA LYS A 136 -2.63 -37.46 -2.62
C LYS A 136 -1.29 -36.95 -3.13
N ALA A 137 -1.36 -35.93 -3.98
CA ALA A 137 -0.20 -35.39 -4.66
C ALA A 137 -0.26 -33.87 -4.73
N GLN A 138 0.91 -33.24 -4.86
CA GLN A 138 0.96 -31.81 -5.17
C GLN A 138 0.58 -31.60 -6.64
N TYR A 139 -0.34 -30.68 -6.89
CA TYR A 139 -0.79 -30.39 -8.24
C TYR A 139 0.27 -29.56 -8.98
N THR A 140 0.78 -30.13 -10.06
CA THR A 140 1.73 -29.49 -10.98
C THR A 140 1.10 -29.35 -12.37
N PRO A 141 1.51 -28.36 -13.17
CA PRO A 141 1.17 -28.34 -14.59
C PRO A 141 1.59 -29.67 -15.24
N GLY A 142 0.67 -30.39 -15.87
CA GLY A 142 0.91 -31.75 -16.38
C GLY A 142 0.61 -32.88 -15.38
N PHE A 143 -0.12 -32.58 -14.30
CA PHE A 143 -0.60 -33.57 -13.34
C PHE A 143 -1.36 -34.72 -14.03
N ASP A 144 -2.15 -34.45 -15.05
CA ASP A 144 -2.91 -35.50 -15.78
C ASP A 144 -1.99 -36.61 -16.32
N ASN A 145 -0.89 -36.24 -17.00
CA ASN A 145 0.09 -37.21 -17.48
C ASN A 145 0.80 -37.96 -16.33
N THR A 146 1.02 -37.29 -15.21
CA THR A 146 1.65 -37.89 -14.03
C THR A 146 0.70 -38.88 -13.36
N LEU A 147 -0.59 -38.54 -13.30
CA LEU A 147 -1.66 -39.37 -12.78
C LEU A 147 -1.80 -40.66 -13.59
N ASP A 148 -1.74 -40.59 -14.92
CA ASP A 148 -1.76 -41.77 -15.79
C ASP A 148 -0.60 -42.74 -15.48
N ASN A 149 0.61 -42.20 -15.27
CA ASN A 149 1.77 -43.01 -14.88
C ASN A 149 1.58 -43.66 -13.50
N ILE A 150 1.00 -42.93 -12.54
CA ILE A 150 0.72 -43.45 -11.19
C ILE A 150 -0.32 -44.57 -11.27
N VAL A 151 -1.41 -44.37 -12.03
CA VAL A 151 -2.47 -45.36 -12.24
C VAL A 151 -1.90 -46.63 -12.89
N SER A 152 -1.05 -46.48 -13.90
CA SER A 152 -0.38 -47.62 -14.56
C SER A 152 0.54 -48.39 -13.60
N ASN A 153 1.31 -47.69 -12.76
CA ASN A 153 2.15 -48.31 -11.74
C ASN A 153 1.31 -49.04 -10.67
N LEU A 154 0.23 -48.42 -10.23
CA LEU A 154 -0.75 -49.00 -9.30
C LEU A 154 -1.36 -50.29 -9.86
N GLU A 155 -1.81 -50.26 -11.12
CA GLU A 155 -2.37 -51.41 -11.82
C GLU A 155 -1.34 -52.55 -11.91
N THR A 156 -0.10 -52.23 -12.24
CA THR A 156 0.99 -53.22 -12.32
C THR A 156 1.27 -53.85 -10.95
N LYS A 157 1.34 -53.03 -9.89
CA LYS A 157 1.59 -53.50 -8.52
C LYS A 157 0.49 -54.41 -8.00
N ILE A 158 -0.78 -54.04 -8.19
CA ILE A 158 -1.89 -54.89 -7.70
C ILE A 158 -1.97 -56.20 -8.49
N LYS A 159 -1.79 -56.19 -9.81
CA LYS A 159 -1.75 -57.42 -10.63
C LYS A 159 -0.59 -58.34 -10.26
N ASN A 160 0.59 -57.78 -10.00
CA ASN A 160 1.74 -58.57 -9.54
C ASN A 160 1.52 -59.13 -8.13
N ALA A 161 0.91 -58.35 -7.23
CA ALA A 161 0.60 -58.83 -5.89
C ALA A 161 -0.43 -59.98 -5.91
N THR A 162 -1.49 -59.87 -6.71
CA THR A 162 -2.53 -60.91 -6.78
C THR A 162 -2.08 -62.18 -7.48
N THR A 163 -0.99 -62.14 -8.26
CA THR A 163 -0.36 -63.35 -8.83
C THR A 163 0.60 -64.06 -7.87
N VAL A 164 1.18 -63.34 -6.91
CA VAL A 164 2.10 -63.90 -5.90
C VAL A 164 1.38 -64.31 -4.62
N GLN A 165 0.38 -63.54 -4.19
CA GLN A 165 -0.36 -63.74 -2.94
C GLN A 165 -1.58 -64.63 -3.18
N VAL A 166 -1.32 -65.84 -3.67
CA VAL A 166 -2.34 -66.85 -3.93
C VAL A 166 -2.33 -67.87 -2.81
N GLN A 167 -3.51 -68.38 -2.47
CA GLN A 167 -3.66 -69.44 -1.49
C GLN A 167 -3.09 -70.75 -2.04
N ASP A 168 -2.23 -71.42 -1.27
CA ASP A 168 -1.61 -72.67 -1.72
C ASP A 168 -2.56 -73.88 -1.63
N ALA A 169 -2.10 -75.04 -2.11
CA ALA A 169 -2.90 -76.28 -2.08
C ALA A 169 -3.27 -76.74 -0.65
N ASN A 170 -2.62 -76.20 0.38
CA ASN A 170 -2.89 -76.47 1.80
C ASN A 170 -3.72 -75.35 2.47
N ASN A 171 -4.34 -74.45 1.69
CA ASN A 171 -5.10 -73.30 2.16
C ASN A 171 -4.30 -72.28 2.97
N THR A 172 -2.97 -72.31 2.92
CA THR A 172 -2.13 -71.36 3.62
C THR A 172 -1.84 -70.13 2.76
N CYS A 173 -1.82 -68.96 3.40
CA CYS A 173 -1.56 -67.69 2.75
C CYS A 173 -0.22 -67.14 3.24
N SER A 174 0.63 -66.73 2.31
CA SER A 174 1.95 -66.14 2.62
C SER A 174 1.87 -64.68 3.08
N ALA A 175 0.69 -64.08 3.03
CA ALA A 175 0.43 -62.67 3.36
C ALA A 175 -0.77 -62.52 4.32
N LEU A 176 -1.12 -61.28 4.69
CA LEU A 176 -2.28 -61.02 5.56
C LEU A 176 -3.60 -61.39 4.85
N LEU A 177 -3.66 -61.20 3.53
CA LEU A 177 -4.77 -61.62 2.68
C LEU A 177 -4.22 -62.20 1.37
N CYS A 178 -4.89 -63.25 0.86
CA CYS A 178 -4.63 -63.82 -0.45
C CYS A 178 -5.78 -63.48 -1.40
N PHE A 179 -5.43 -63.34 -2.69
CA PHE A 179 -6.31 -62.84 -3.71
C PHE A 179 -6.45 -63.81 -4.89
N ASN A 180 -7.57 -63.71 -5.59
CA ASN A 180 -7.75 -64.37 -6.88
C ASN A 180 -7.11 -63.52 -7.99
N SER A 181 -6.07 -64.05 -8.63
CA SER A 181 -5.32 -63.38 -9.70
C SER A 181 -6.16 -63.05 -10.94
N THR A 182 -7.19 -63.85 -11.23
CA THR A 182 -8.03 -63.70 -12.44
C THR A 182 -9.23 -62.76 -12.26
N ALA A 183 -9.56 -62.41 -11.02
CA ALA A 183 -10.73 -61.59 -10.69
C ALA A 183 -10.37 -60.11 -10.40
N THR A 184 -9.09 -59.75 -10.44
CA THR A 184 -8.65 -58.36 -10.18
C THR A 184 -9.03 -57.44 -11.32
N ARG A 185 -9.78 -56.36 -11.03
CA ARG A 185 -10.17 -55.34 -12.00
C ARG A 185 -9.79 -53.96 -11.49
N VAL A 186 -9.11 -53.17 -12.32
CA VAL A 186 -8.80 -51.76 -12.03
C VAL A 186 -9.62 -50.94 -13.02
N GLN A 187 -10.47 -50.04 -12.52
CA GLN A 187 -11.13 -49.08 -13.39
C GLN A 187 -10.15 -47.93 -13.68
N THR A 188 -9.94 -47.65 -14.96
CA THR A 188 -9.08 -46.56 -15.43
C THR A 188 -9.73 -45.19 -15.31
N ASN A 189 -11.02 -45.14 -14.95
CA ASN A 189 -11.73 -43.88 -14.77
C ASN A 189 -11.37 -43.32 -13.40
N VAL A 190 -10.47 -42.34 -13.38
CA VAL A 190 -10.03 -41.69 -12.15
C VAL A 190 -10.95 -40.52 -11.82
N THR A 191 -11.52 -40.52 -10.61
CA THR A 191 -12.18 -39.35 -10.06
C THR A 191 -11.14 -38.46 -9.39
N VAL A 192 -10.85 -37.31 -10.00
CA VAL A 192 -9.98 -36.29 -9.42
C VAL A 192 -10.86 -35.29 -8.67
N VAL A 193 -10.66 -35.20 -7.36
CA VAL A 193 -11.23 -34.14 -6.53
C VAL A 193 -10.14 -33.08 -6.37
N SER A 194 -10.19 -32.07 -7.23
CA SER A 194 -9.49 -30.82 -6.96
C SER A 194 -10.40 -29.94 -6.10
N ASP A 195 -9.95 -29.57 -4.91
CA ASP A 195 -10.48 -28.37 -4.29
C ASP A 195 -10.30 -27.23 -5.30
N ASN A 196 -11.36 -26.45 -5.54
CA ASN A 196 -11.26 -25.32 -6.46
C ASN A 196 -10.11 -24.42 -5.97
N LEU A 197 -9.00 -24.40 -6.71
CA LEU A 197 -7.76 -23.70 -6.34
C LEU A 197 -8.02 -22.23 -6.03
N GLU A 198 -9.01 -21.66 -6.70
CA GLU A 198 -9.48 -20.31 -6.47
C GLU A 198 -10.14 -20.13 -5.10
N GLU A 199 -10.92 -21.11 -4.62
CA GLU A 199 -11.53 -21.09 -3.30
C GLU A 199 -10.50 -21.22 -2.18
N VAL A 200 -9.41 -21.97 -2.41
CA VAL A 200 -8.26 -22.00 -1.48
C VAL A 200 -7.71 -20.59 -1.30
N CYS A 201 -7.45 -19.87 -2.39
CA CYS A 201 -6.95 -18.50 -2.31
C CYS A 201 -7.94 -17.53 -1.65
N LYS A 202 -9.24 -17.66 -1.93
CA LYS A 202 -10.28 -16.83 -1.29
C LYS A 202 -10.34 -17.09 0.22
N LYS A 203 -10.21 -18.34 0.64
CA LYS A 203 -10.20 -18.72 2.06
C LYS A 203 -8.97 -18.17 2.79
N GLU A 204 -7.78 -18.28 2.19
CA GLU A 204 -6.54 -17.73 2.76
C GLU A 204 -6.54 -16.20 2.84
N ALA A 205 -7.28 -15.54 1.94
CA ALA A 205 -7.43 -14.09 1.93
C ALA A 205 -8.41 -13.56 3.00
N GLY A 206 -9.29 -14.42 3.54
CA GLY A 206 -10.40 -14.00 4.40
C GLY A 206 -11.49 -13.22 3.64
N GLU A 207 -12.65 -13.05 4.28
CA GLU A 207 -13.86 -12.49 3.64
C GLU A 207 -13.65 -11.08 3.06
N ASP A 208 -12.89 -10.23 3.77
CA ASP A 208 -12.65 -8.83 3.37
C ASP A 208 -11.88 -8.70 2.04
N PHE A 209 -10.97 -9.64 1.76
CA PHE A 209 -10.03 -9.57 0.64
C PHE A 209 -10.28 -10.62 -0.45
N ALA A 210 -11.12 -11.63 -0.18
CA ALA A 210 -11.46 -12.71 -1.11
C ALA A 210 -11.87 -12.20 -2.51
N LYS A 211 -12.55 -11.05 -2.59
CA LYS A 211 -12.98 -10.42 -3.85
C LYS A 211 -11.85 -9.87 -4.72
N TYR A 212 -10.66 -9.66 -4.17
CA TYR A 212 -9.51 -9.10 -4.88
C TYR A 212 -8.43 -10.13 -5.20
N VAL A 213 -8.44 -11.27 -4.51
CA VAL A 213 -7.41 -12.30 -4.68
C VAL A 213 -7.80 -13.23 -5.81
N THR A 214 -6.83 -13.53 -6.66
CA THR A 214 -6.99 -14.40 -7.82
C THR A 214 -5.88 -15.44 -7.86
N LEU A 215 -6.08 -16.49 -8.65
CA LEU A 215 -5.06 -17.51 -8.86
C LEU A 215 -4.10 -17.07 -9.97
N GLY A 216 -2.81 -17.06 -9.68
CA GLY A 216 -1.73 -16.75 -10.62
C GLY A 216 -0.82 -17.96 -10.84
N LEU A 217 -0.44 -18.21 -12.09
CA LEU A 217 0.57 -19.22 -12.45
C LEU A 217 1.84 -18.52 -12.93
N LYS A 218 2.98 -18.84 -12.31
CA LYS A 218 4.29 -18.32 -12.72
C LYS A 218 5.37 -19.37 -12.45
N ASP A 219 6.24 -19.62 -13.42
CA ASP A 219 7.34 -20.60 -13.31
C ASP A 219 6.87 -22.00 -12.84
N ASN A 220 5.76 -22.50 -13.39
CA ASN A 220 5.09 -23.76 -13.02
C ASN A 220 4.63 -23.86 -11.55
N LYS A 221 4.54 -22.74 -10.84
CA LYS A 221 4.06 -22.65 -9.46
C LYS A 221 2.80 -21.82 -9.36
N TRP A 222 1.92 -22.23 -8.46
CA TRP A 222 0.66 -21.56 -8.19
C TRP A 222 0.84 -20.53 -7.08
N TYR A 223 0.28 -19.35 -7.28
CA TYR A 223 0.31 -18.25 -6.34
C TYR A 223 -1.10 -17.72 -6.14
N CYS A 224 -1.46 -17.42 -4.90
CA CYS A 224 -2.56 -16.51 -4.63
C CYS A 224 -2.02 -15.10 -4.84
N VAL A 225 -2.54 -14.40 -5.84
CA VAL A 225 -2.06 -13.09 -6.27
C VAL A 225 -3.11 -12.03 -6.01
N THR A 226 -2.67 -10.93 -5.40
CA THR A 226 -3.47 -9.71 -5.28
C THR A 226 -3.28 -8.83 -6.52
N PRO A 227 -4.13 -7.80 -6.72
CA PRO A 227 -3.91 -6.82 -7.78
C PRO A 227 -2.61 -6.02 -7.61
N CYS A 228 -1.91 -6.13 -6.49
CA CYS A 228 -0.61 -5.51 -6.29
C CYS A 228 0.56 -6.39 -6.74
N SER A 229 0.32 -7.67 -7.09
CA SER A 229 1.36 -8.56 -7.60
C SER A 229 1.83 -8.14 -8.99
N SER A 230 3.12 -7.84 -9.15
CA SER A 230 3.69 -7.55 -10.45
C SER A 230 3.79 -8.79 -11.36
N GLY A 231 3.57 -8.60 -12.67
CA GLY A 231 3.73 -9.66 -13.68
C GLY A 231 2.50 -10.54 -13.93
N TYR A 232 1.33 -10.17 -13.40
CA TYR A 232 0.04 -10.82 -13.68
C TYR A 232 -0.92 -9.87 -14.40
N SER A 233 -1.91 -10.43 -15.12
CA SER A 233 -2.91 -9.64 -15.85
C SER A 233 -3.77 -8.75 -14.94
N THR A 234 -3.93 -9.13 -13.67
CA THR A 234 -4.67 -8.40 -12.64
C THR A 234 -3.84 -7.30 -11.94
N SER A 235 -2.59 -7.10 -12.35
CA SER A 235 -1.68 -6.18 -11.68
C SER A 235 -2.03 -4.69 -11.93
N LYS A 236 -2.09 -3.91 -10.85
CA LYS A 236 -2.25 -2.45 -10.85
C LYS A 236 -0.87 -1.81 -10.90
N ASN A 237 -0.61 -1.07 -11.97
CA ASN A 237 0.65 -0.34 -12.12
C ASN A 237 0.60 0.99 -11.33
N CYS A 238 1.48 1.13 -10.34
CA CYS A 238 1.60 2.32 -9.51
C CYS A 238 2.75 3.26 -9.91
N SER A 239 3.33 3.13 -11.11
CA SER A 239 4.42 3.98 -11.63
C SER A 239 5.50 4.29 -10.57
N TYR A 240 5.46 5.47 -9.95
CA TYR A 240 6.41 5.93 -8.91
C TYR A 240 5.88 5.77 -7.48
N GLY A 241 5.04 4.77 -7.24
CA GLY A 241 4.42 4.46 -5.96
C GLY A 241 4.45 2.97 -5.63
N LYS A 242 4.15 2.64 -4.38
CA LYS A 242 3.99 1.26 -3.90
C LYS A 242 2.52 0.87 -3.93
N CYS A 243 2.17 -0.27 -4.51
CA CYS A 243 0.81 -0.80 -4.42
C CYS A 243 0.59 -1.42 -3.04
N GLN A 244 -0.55 -1.10 -2.40
CA GLN A 244 -0.99 -1.73 -1.18
C GLN A 244 -2.46 -2.11 -1.29
N LEU A 245 -2.79 -3.35 -0.93
CA LEU A 245 -4.18 -3.80 -0.88
C LEU A 245 -4.81 -3.39 0.46
N GLN A 246 -5.87 -2.59 0.40
CA GLN A 246 -6.69 -2.21 1.56
C GLN A 246 -8.08 -2.86 1.45
N ARG A 247 -8.89 -2.81 2.53
CA ARG A 247 -10.28 -3.34 2.53
C ARG A 247 -11.18 -2.69 1.47
N SER A 248 -10.89 -1.43 1.14
CA SER A 248 -11.57 -0.70 0.06
C SER A 248 -11.08 -1.08 -1.35
N GLY A 249 -9.98 -1.82 -1.47
CA GLY A 249 -9.37 -2.21 -2.73
C GLY A 249 -7.89 -1.80 -2.86
N PRO A 250 -7.27 -2.09 -4.02
CA PRO A 250 -5.87 -1.79 -4.28
C PRO A 250 -5.65 -0.28 -4.47
N ARG A 251 -4.76 0.29 -3.66
CA ARG A 251 -4.37 1.71 -3.73
C ARG A 251 -2.87 1.86 -3.91
N CYS A 252 -2.48 2.85 -4.70
CA CYS A 252 -1.10 3.24 -4.86
C CYS A 252 -0.72 4.28 -3.80
N LEU A 253 0.34 4.01 -3.05
CA LEU A 253 0.98 4.95 -2.15
C LEU A 253 2.12 5.62 -2.89
N CYS A 254 1.95 6.89 -3.25
CA CYS A 254 2.95 7.64 -4.00
C CYS A 254 4.15 7.95 -3.11
N LEU A 255 5.33 7.58 -3.59
CA LEU A 255 6.57 7.87 -2.88
C LEU A 255 6.89 9.36 -3.03
N SER A 256 7.33 10.03 -1.96
CA SER A 256 7.92 11.37 -2.08
C SER A 256 9.43 11.24 -2.09
N THR A 257 10.06 11.66 -3.17
CA THR A 257 11.52 11.74 -3.28
C THR A 257 12.00 13.12 -2.81
N ASP A 258 13.31 13.31 -2.63
CA ASP A 258 13.85 14.64 -2.28
C ASP A 258 13.59 15.69 -3.37
N THR A 259 13.37 15.27 -4.62
CA THR A 259 13.25 16.17 -5.77
C THR A 259 11.81 16.33 -6.28
N HIS A 260 10.93 15.34 -6.08
CA HIS A 260 9.58 15.36 -6.64
C HIS A 260 8.49 14.94 -5.62
N TRP A 261 7.31 15.53 -5.74
CA TRP A 261 6.07 15.01 -5.19
C TRP A 261 5.30 14.29 -6.28
N TYR A 262 5.05 12.99 -6.10
CA TYR A 262 4.21 12.21 -7.00
C TYR A 262 2.77 12.20 -6.49
N SER A 263 1.81 12.40 -7.39
CA SER A 263 0.38 12.43 -7.12
C SER A 263 -0.40 11.77 -8.26
N GLY A 264 -1.70 11.59 -8.08
CA GLY A 264 -2.56 10.82 -8.99
C GLY A 264 -2.95 9.45 -8.39
N GLU A 265 -3.95 8.80 -8.98
CA GLU A 265 -4.40 7.47 -8.52
C GLU A 265 -3.33 6.39 -8.76
N ASN A 266 -2.51 6.58 -9.79
CA ASN A 266 -1.44 5.67 -10.20
C ASN A 266 -0.04 6.30 -10.02
N CYS A 267 0.06 7.40 -9.27
CA CYS A 267 1.32 8.10 -8.99
C CYS A 267 2.11 8.48 -10.26
N ASP A 268 1.39 8.91 -11.28
CA ASP A 268 1.88 9.25 -12.61
C ASP A 268 2.28 10.73 -12.74
N TRP A 269 1.81 11.61 -11.85
CA TRP A 269 2.12 13.04 -11.90
C TRP A 269 3.22 13.43 -10.91
N GLY A 270 4.44 13.65 -11.43
CA GLY A 270 5.58 14.15 -10.67
C GLY A 270 5.69 15.68 -10.71
N THR A 271 5.69 16.32 -9.54
CA THR A 271 5.84 17.78 -9.39
C THR A 271 7.20 18.09 -8.77
N GLN A 272 8.03 18.87 -9.44
CA GLN A 272 9.37 19.19 -8.94
C GLN A 272 9.31 20.11 -7.71
N LYS A 273 9.97 19.71 -6.62
CA LYS A 273 9.95 20.47 -5.36
C LYS A 273 10.60 21.84 -5.47
N SER A 274 11.72 21.93 -6.17
CA SER A 274 12.45 23.19 -6.36
C SER A 274 11.64 24.24 -7.12
N LEU A 275 10.74 23.82 -8.01
CA LEU A 275 9.84 24.75 -8.70
C LEU A 275 8.91 25.43 -7.70
N VAL A 276 8.30 24.66 -6.81
CA VAL A 276 7.39 25.20 -5.80
C VAL A 276 8.13 26.05 -4.78
N TYR A 277 9.27 25.59 -4.26
CA TYR A 277 10.08 26.40 -3.34
C TYR A 277 10.62 27.67 -4.00
N GLY A 278 11.00 27.60 -5.29
CA GLY A 278 11.44 28.77 -6.06
C GLY A 278 10.32 29.80 -6.24
N LEU A 279 9.12 29.36 -6.61
CA LEU A 279 7.96 30.24 -6.76
C LEU A 279 7.51 30.87 -5.44
N VAL A 280 7.43 30.07 -4.36
CA VAL A 280 7.07 30.58 -3.02
C VAL A 280 8.13 31.55 -2.51
N GLY A 281 9.42 31.22 -2.67
CA GLY A 281 10.52 32.09 -2.28
C GLY A 281 10.52 33.42 -3.02
N ALA A 282 10.34 33.40 -4.34
CA ALA A 282 10.22 34.61 -5.15
C ALA A 282 9.01 35.46 -4.73
N GLY A 283 7.85 34.83 -4.49
CA GLY A 283 6.64 35.52 -4.03
C GLY A 283 6.84 36.23 -2.69
N VAL A 284 7.48 35.58 -1.72
CA VAL A 284 7.81 36.19 -0.42
C VAL A 284 8.78 37.36 -0.59
N ALA A 285 9.81 37.23 -1.44
CA ALA A 285 10.75 38.31 -1.70
C ALA A 285 10.06 39.55 -2.31
N VAL A 286 9.19 39.35 -3.30
CA VAL A 286 8.41 40.44 -3.92
C VAL A 286 7.50 41.12 -2.88
N LEU A 287 6.83 40.33 -2.04
CA LEU A 287 5.98 40.85 -0.98
C LEU A 287 6.77 41.70 0.04
N LEU A 288 7.99 41.26 0.40
CA LEU A 288 8.88 42.04 1.25
C LEU A 288 9.30 43.37 0.60
N VAL A 289 9.62 43.38 -0.69
CA VAL A 289 9.95 44.61 -1.42
C VAL A 289 8.79 45.59 -1.43
N ILE A 290 7.56 45.10 -1.64
CA ILE A 290 6.34 45.94 -1.59
C ILE A 290 6.16 46.54 -0.20
N LEU A 291 6.35 45.75 0.86
CA LEU A 291 6.26 46.25 2.25
C LEU A 291 7.30 47.33 2.55
N VAL A 292 8.54 47.17 2.05
CA VAL A 292 9.59 48.19 2.20
C VAL A 292 9.21 49.47 1.46
N ILE A 293 8.69 49.37 0.23
CA ILE A 293 8.23 50.53 -0.54
C ILE A 293 7.10 51.26 0.21
N LEU A 294 6.09 50.53 0.70
CA LEU A 294 5.00 51.11 1.49
C LEU A 294 5.50 51.76 2.79
N ALA A 295 6.47 51.16 3.47
CA ALA A 295 7.08 51.73 4.67
C ALA A 295 7.79 53.06 4.34
N VAL A 296 8.58 53.11 3.27
CA VAL A 296 9.26 54.34 2.81
C VAL A 296 8.25 55.43 2.47
N PHE A 297 7.20 55.11 1.70
CA PHE A 297 6.13 56.06 1.38
C PHE A 297 5.41 56.55 2.65
N SER A 298 5.14 55.68 3.62
CA SER A 298 4.50 56.08 4.87
C SER A 298 5.38 57.03 5.71
N VAL A 299 6.70 56.83 5.71
CA VAL A 299 7.66 57.71 6.39
C VAL A 299 7.77 59.05 5.67
N HIS A 300 7.85 59.06 4.34
CA HIS A 300 7.84 60.30 3.56
C HIS A 300 6.56 61.09 3.79
N TYR A 301 5.41 60.43 3.71
CA TYR A 301 4.12 61.08 3.97
C TYR A 301 4.01 61.62 5.40
N ARG A 302 4.49 60.89 6.41
CA ARG A 302 4.53 61.37 7.80
C ARG A 302 5.48 62.57 7.96
N ARG A 303 6.65 62.54 7.33
CA ARG A 303 7.60 63.67 7.35
C ARG A 303 7.02 64.90 6.67
N ASP A 304 6.36 64.73 5.54
CA ASP A 304 5.74 65.84 4.81
C ASP A 304 4.52 66.39 5.57
N ALA A 305 3.71 65.53 6.21
CA ALA A 305 2.64 65.96 7.11
C ALA A 305 3.19 66.74 8.32
N GLN A 306 4.27 66.28 8.95
CA GLN A 306 4.95 67.01 10.04
C GLN A 306 5.52 68.36 9.57
N ARG A 307 6.09 68.43 8.37
CA ARG A 307 6.57 69.69 7.76
C ARG A 307 5.42 70.65 7.46
N GLN A 308 4.25 70.14 7.09
CA GLN A 308 3.07 70.97 6.92
C GLN A 308 2.56 71.50 8.28
N GLU A 309 2.50 70.67 9.33
CA GLU A 309 2.13 71.16 10.66
C GLU A 309 3.10 72.21 11.20
N SER A 310 4.42 72.04 11.01
CA SER A 310 5.40 73.05 11.44
C SER A 310 5.20 74.39 10.70
N ARG A 311 4.97 74.36 9.38
CA ARG A 311 4.69 75.56 8.58
C ARG A 311 3.37 76.24 8.97
N VAL A 312 2.33 75.46 9.27
CA VAL A 312 1.04 76.00 9.73
C VAL A 312 1.20 76.63 11.12
N SER A 313 1.90 75.97 12.05
CA SER A 313 2.16 76.52 13.39
C SER A 313 2.97 77.82 13.35
N GLU A 314 3.94 77.92 12.43
CA GLU A 314 4.73 79.13 12.23
C GLU A 314 3.86 80.26 11.66
N MET A 315 2.97 79.96 10.70
CA MET A 315 2.02 80.93 10.16
C MET A 315 1.02 81.46 11.21
N TYR A 316 0.58 80.62 12.15
CA TYR A 316 -0.23 81.06 13.30
C TYR A 316 0.56 82.01 14.23
N ARG A 317 1.86 81.76 14.47
CA ARG A 317 2.73 82.63 15.27
C ARG A 317 2.92 84.02 14.64
N TRP A 318 3.10 84.08 13.32
CA TRP A 318 3.17 85.34 12.56
C TRP A 318 1.87 86.18 12.64
N GLY A 319 0.70 85.53 12.78
CA GLY A 319 -0.58 86.22 12.96
C GLY A 319 -0.72 86.90 14.32
N GLU A 320 -0.04 86.40 15.34
CA GLU A 320 -0.05 86.94 16.71
C GLU A 320 0.95 88.10 16.88
N GLU A 321 2.07 88.09 16.14
CA GLU A 321 3.10 89.13 16.17
C GLU A 321 2.76 90.38 15.32
N ALA A 322 1.81 90.31 14.40
CA ALA A 322 1.40 91.44 13.57
C ALA A 322 0.60 92.55 14.30
N GLY A 323 0.34 92.38 15.61
CA GLY A 323 -0.38 93.38 16.43
C GLY A 323 0.46 94.56 16.92
N ARG A 324 1.79 94.58 16.72
CA ARG A 324 2.63 95.65 17.32
C ARG A 324 3.96 95.91 16.58
N ALA A 325 3.92 96.68 15.48
CA ALA A 325 5.12 97.37 14.97
C ALA A 325 4.78 98.68 14.22
N SER A 326 5.48 99.75 14.57
CA SER A 326 5.35 101.12 14.04
C SER A 326 5.81 101.25 12.57
N PRO A 327 5.28 102.21 11.79
CA PRO A 327 5.55 102.28 10.36
C PRO A 327 6.89 102.96 10.06
N GLY A 328 7.70 102.32 9.23
CA GLY A 328 8.77 103.00 8.48
C GLY A 328 10.19 102.50 8.73
N THR A 329 10.48 101.22 8.46
CA THR A 329 11.81 100.75 7.99
C THR A 329 11.63 99.37 7.36
N PHE A 330 11.78 99.25 6.04
CA PHE A 330 11.90 97.95 5.37
C PHE A 330 13.34 97.45 5.53
N HIS A 331 13.54 96.35 6.25
CA HIS A 331 14.78 95.57 6.17
C HIS A 331 14.53 94.38 5.26
N ASN A 332 15.22 94.32 4.13
CA ASN A 332 15.29 93.10 3.32
C ASN A 332 16.23 92.13 4.02
N ILE A 333 15.68 91.09 4.64
CA ILE A 333 16.44 89.95 5.12
C ILE A 333 16.70 89.06 3.90
N GLY A 334 17.95 89.07 3.42
CA GLY A 334 18.42 88.13 2.42
C GLY A 334 18.41 86.71 2.97
N PHE A 335 17.97 85.75 2.16
CA PHE A 335 18.04 84.34 2.48
C PHE A 335 19.51 83.88 2.41
N GLU A 336 20.10 83.52 3.55
CA GLU A 336 21.32 82.72 3.59
C GLU A 336 20.99 81.29 3.12
N HIS A 337 21.59 80.88 2.02
CA HIS A 337 21.59 79.48 1.60
C HIS A 337 22.91 78.87 2.07
N ASN A 338 22.84 77.96 3.07
CA ASN A 338 23.98 77.15 3.46
C ASN A 338 24.37 76.24 2.28
N GLU A 339 25.57 76.44 1.76
CA GLU A 339 26.24 75.55 0.81
C GLU A 339 26.72 74.29 1.52
N GLU A 340 26.34 73.12 1.00
CA GLU A 340 27.20 71.94 1.05
C GLU A 340 27.24 71.29 -0.34
N GLN A 341 28.34 71.60 -1.04
CA GLN A 341 29.23 70.65 -1.73
C GLN A 341 28.67 69.86 -2.94
N GLU A 342 28.91 70.36 -4.17
CA GLU A 342 29.81 69.74 -5.16
C GLU A 342 29.79 70.47 -6.54
N ASN A 343 31.00 70.62 -7.09
CA ASN A 343 31.35 70.86 -8.51
C ASN A 343 31.26 72.29 -9.09
N ASP A 344 32.46 72.85 -9.18
CA ASP A 344 32.92 74.07 -9.84
C ASP A 344 32.42 74.22 -11.29
N ILE A 345 31.59 75.24 -11.56
CA ILE A 345 31.51 75.96 -12.85
C ILE A 345 31.24 77.45 -12.54
N SER A 346 32.27 78.28 -12.70
CA SER A 346 32.19 79.74 -12.69
C SER A 346 31.17 80.27 -13.70
N LEU A 347 30.07 80.84 -13.23
CA LEU A 347 29.03 81.48 -14.04
C LEU A 347 28.89 82.97 -13.71
N ASP A 348 30.02 83.67 -13.56
CA ASP A 348 30.06 85.09 -13.15
C ASP A 348 30.33 86.08 -14.31
N SER A 349 29.85 85.79 -15.52
CA SER A 349 30.06 86.71 -16.66
C SER A 349 28.85 86.98 -17.56
N VAL A 350 27.63 86.59 -17.16
CA VAL A 350 26.44 86.71 -18.03
C VAL A 350 25.58 87.94 -17.74
N TYR A 351 25.78 88.66 -16.61
CA TYR A 351 24.88 89.74 -16.19
C TYR A 351 25.46 91.16 -16.17
N SER A 352 26.62 91.42 -16.77
CA SER A 352 27.27 92.75 -16.68
C SER A 352 27.01 93.73 -17.83
N ASN A 353 26.26 93.38 -18.88
CA ASN A 353 26.09 94.27 -20.05
C ASN A 353 24.64 94.43 -20.54
N PHE A 354 23.71 94.83 -19.66
CA PHE A 354 22.42 95.36 -20.10
C PHE A 354 22.37 96.88 -19.90
N GLN A 355 22.42 97.62 -21.00
CA GLN A 355 22.24 99.08 -21.02
C GLN A 355 21.02 99.42 -21.89
N PRO A 356 19.86 99.73 -21.31
CA PRO A 356 18.63 99.95 -22.07
C PRO A 356 18.64 101.30 -22.81
N SER A 357 18.38 101.28 -24.12
CA SER A 357 18.16 102.49 -24.93
C SER A 357 16.70 102.92 -24.85
N LEU A 358 16.43 104.08 -24.24
CA LEU A 358 15.07 104.63 -24.07
C LEU A 358 14.62 105.56 -25.22
N SER A 359 15.20 105.44 -26.42
CA SER A 359 14.95 106.37 -27.54
C SER A 359 13.55 106.28 -28.18
N HIS A 360 12.72 105.32 -27.76
CA HIS A 360 11.39 105.07 -28.35
C HIS A 360 10.23 105.07 -27.35
N ILE A 361 10.41 105.65 -26.15
CA ILE A 361 9.32 105.73 -25.16
C ILE A 361 8.82 107.18 -25.06
N ASN A 362 7.57 107.39 -25.47
CA ASN A 362 6.88 108.67 -25.29
C ASN A 362 6.31 108.75 -23.86
N PRO A 363 6.82 109.64 -22.99
CA PRO A 363 6.46 109.70 -21.57
C PRO A 363 5.04 110.22 -21.28
N GLU A 364 4.32 110.75 -22.28
CA GLU A 364 2.94 111.25 -22.09
C GLU A 364 1.84 110.24 -22.50
N GLY A 365 2.23 109.04 -22.95
CA GLY A 365 1.29 107.97 -23.27
C GLY A 365 0.67 107.35 -22.02
N LYS A 366 -0.55 107.77 -21.64
CA LYS A 366 -1.33 107.08 -20.60
C LYS A 366 -1.74 105.69 -21.11
N ILE A 367 -1.09 104.65 -20.58
CA ILE A 367 -1.45 103.26 -20.85
C ILE A 367 -2.67 102.91 -19.98
N GLN A 368 -3.83 102.67 -20.60
CA GLN A 368 -4.97 102.06 -19.92
C GLN A 368 -4.99 100.56 -20.21
N ILE A 369 -4.71 99.77 -19.18
CA ILE A 369 -4.79 98.31 -19.25
C ILE A 369 -6.15 97.91 -18.67
N GLN A 370 -7.03 97.32 -19.48
CA GLN A 370 -8.28 96.77 -18.97
C GLN A 370 -8.01 95.50 -18.15
N ARG A 371 -8.73 95.36 -17.03
CA ARG A 371 -8.65 94.19 -16.14
C ARG A 371 -9.25 92.97 -16.86
N PRO A 372 -8.48 91.90 -17.13
CA PRO A 372 -9.03 90.68 -17.71
C PRO A 372 -9.98 90.02 -16.70
N GLN A 373 -11.16 89.62 -17.16
CA GLN A 373 -12.09 88.80 -16.39
C GLN A 373 -11.83 87.34 -16.67
N VAL A 374 -11.69 86.56 -15.61
CA VAL A 374 -11.49 85.11 -15.67
C VAL A 374 -12.85 84.45 -15.87
N ALA A 375 -13.03 83.78 -17.01
CA ALA A 375 -14.17 82.91 -17.24
C ALA A 375 -13.98 81.61 -16.43
N MET A 376 -14.86 81.35 -15.46
CA MET A 376 -14.96 80.04 -14.84
C MET A 376 -15.97 79.21 -15.63
N THR A 377 -15.50 78.22 -16.39
CA THR A 377 -16.37 77.18 -16.95
C THR A 377 -16.63 76.10 -15.90
N PRO A 378 -17.88 75.77 -15.58
CA PRO A 378 -18.23 74.73 -14.62
C PRO A 378 -18.26 73.33 -15.25
N LEU A 379 -17.78 72.36 -14.44
CA LEU A 379 -17.82 70.89 -14.52
C LEU A 379 -17.12 70.20 -15.69
#